data_AF-A0A5F8H6M0-F1
#
_entry.id   AF-A0A5F8H6M0-F1
#
_cell.length_a   1.000
_cell.length_b   1.000
_cell.length_c   1.000
_cell.angle_alpha   90.00
_cell.angle_beta   90.00
_cell.angle_gamma   90.00
#
_symmetry.space_group_name_H-M   'P 1'
#
loop_
_entity.id
_entity.type
_entity.pdbx_description
1 polymer ?
#
loop_
_entity_poly.entity_id
_entity_poly.type
_entity_poly.pdbx_seq_one_letter_code
_entity_poly.pdbx_strand_id
1 'polypeptide(L)'
;MEKEVQSSDGSEFNSKWLDAHYDPMANIHTFSACLALADLHGDGEYKLVVGDLGPNGRQPRLKVLKGPSVLTESPLPSLPSAATAFLMDPHEPRTPALALASGPCVYVYKNLRPYFKFSLPPLPSNPLEQDLWNQAKEDRIDPLTLKEMLEGIREKAEVPLSVQSLR
;
A
#
# COMPACT_ATOMS: atom_id res chain seq x y z
N MET A 1 37.26 -27.92 17.36
CA MET A 1 36.05 -28.05 18.20
C MET A 1 36.54 -27.75 19.59
N GLU A 2 36.29 -26.61 20.21
CA GLU A 2 35.25 -25.59 20.07
C GLU A 2 35.89 -24.21 19.83
N LYS A 3 35.19 -23.27 19.19
CA LYS A 3 35.55 -21.85 19.26
C LYS A 3 34.53 -21.19 20.15
N GLU A 4 34.95 -20.85 21.36
CA GLU A 4 34.25 -19.92 22.23
C GLU A 4 34.08 -18.59 21.48
N VAL A 5 32.83 -18.11 21.41
CA VAL A 5 32.54 -16.76 20.93
C VAL A 5 32.87 -15.82 22.08
N GLN A 6 33.99 -15.13 21.91
CA GLN A 6 34.51 -14.13 22.82
C GLN A 6 33.56 -12.92 22.83
N SER A 7 32.92 -12.67 23.98
CA SER A 7 32.15 -11.45 24.24
C SER A 7 33.10 -10.25 24.22
N SER A 8 32.92 -9.36 23.25
CA SER A 8 33.68 -8.12 23.15
C SER A 8 33.16 -7.10 24.16
N ASP A 9 33.93 -6.89 25.23
CA ASP A 9 33.85 -5.69 26.06
C ASP A 9 34.24 -4.46 25.22
N GLY A 10 33.32 -3.49 25.12
CA GLY A 10 33.52 -2.26 24.35
C GLY A 10 32.48 -1.20 24.68
N SER A 11 32.79 -0.34 25.65
CA SER A 11 32.04 0.84 26.11
C SER A 11 30.56 0.60 26.45
N GLU A 12 30.26 0.47 27.75
CA GLU A 12 28.91 0.67 28.29
C GLU A 12 28.48 2.13 28.07
N PHE A 13 28.02 2.44 26.86
CA PHE A 13 27.00 3.47 26.72
C PHE A 13 25.78 2.91 27.46
N ASN A 14 25.52 3.44 28.65
CA ASN A 14 24.37 3.10 29.48
C ASN A 14 23.08 3.43 28.70
N SER A 15 22.65 2.48 27.86
CA SER A 15 21.47 2.60 27.03
C SER A 15 20.27 2.70 27.96
N LYS A 16 19.46 3.75 27.77
CA LYS A 16 18.20 3.90 28.50
C LYS A 16 17.10 2.99 27.94
N TRP A 17 17.40 2.23 26.88
CA TRP A 17 16.45 1.35 26.21
C TRP A 17 16.53 -0.06 26.78
N LEU A 18 15.36 -0.70 26.86
CA LEU A 18 15.24 -2.12 27.18
C LEU A 18 15.03 -2.88 25.86
N ASP A 19 15.85 -3.88 25.61
CA ASP A 19 15.70 -4.77 24.47
C ASP A 19 14.52 -5.72 24.70
N ALA A 20 13.35 -5.36 24.19
CA ALA A 20 12.12 -6.12 24.39
C ALA A 20 12.07 -7.41 23.56
N HIS A 21 12.54 -7.36 22.31
CA HIS A 21 12.54 -8.50 21.40
C HIS A 21 13.49 -8.25 20.21
N TYR A 22 14.17 -9.30 19.76
CA TYR A 22 15.05 -9.27 18.58
C TYR A 22 14.75 -10.47 17.68
N ASP A 23 14.20 -10.20 16.49
CA ASP A 23 13.93 -11.20 15.45
C ASP A 23 14.47 -10.73 14.09
N PRO A 24 15.71 -11.11 13.73
CA PRO A 24 16.29 -10.77 12.43
C PRO A 24 15.66 -11.55 11.27
N MET A 25 14.83 -12.56 11.53
CA MET A 25 14.23 -13.46 10.53
C MET A 25 12.76 -13.11 10.21
N ALA A 26 12.20 -12.05 10.81
CA ALA A 26 10.81 -11.62 10.62
C ALA A 26 10.43 -11.30 9.17
N ASN A 27 11.42 -10.97 8.32
CA ASN A 27 11.26 -10.77 6.88
C ASN A 27 10.17 -9.74 6.50
N ILE A 28 10.05 -8.67 7.27
CA ILE A 28 9.10 -7.57 7.06
C ILE A 28 9.74 -6.53 6.15
N HIS A 29 9.12 -6.26 4.98
CA HIS A 29 9.59 -5.25 4.04
C HIS A 29 8.54 -4.14 3.97
N THR A 30 8.77 -3.03 4.67
CA THR A 30 7.76 -1.97 4.77
C THR A 30 8.38 -0.59 4.88
N PHE A 31 7.55 0.43 4.70
CA PHE A 31 7.88 1.83 4.99
C PHE A 31 7.09 2.29 6.20
N SER A 32 7.57 3.32 6.90
CA SER A 32 6.87 3.88 8.07
C SER A 32 5.44 4.32 7.75
N ALA A 33 5.17 4.76 6.53
CA ALA A 33 3.82 5.15 6.08
C ALA A 33 2.84 3.96 6.00
N CYS A 34 3.34 2.73 5.86
CA CYS A 34 2.55 1.50 5.77
C CYS A 34 2.38 0.82 7.14
N LEU A 35 2.74 1.50 8.24
CA LEU A 35 2.57 1.02 9.60
C LEU A 35 1.42 1.75 10.30
N ALA A 36 0.63 1.02 11.08
CA ALA A 36 -0.34 1.60 11.99
C ALA A 36 -0.40 0.81 13.30
N LEU A 37 -0.58 1.49 14.43
CA LEU A 37 -0.73 0.86 15.74
C LEU A 37 -2.11 1.22 16.29
N ALA A 38 -2.96 0.23 16.53
CA ALA A 38 -4.32 0.47 17.00
C ALA A 38 -4.89 -0.71 17.80
N ASP A 39 -5.76 -0.42 18.75
CA ASP A 39 -6.60 -1.40 19.42
C ASP A 39 -7.78 -1.78 18.51
N LEU A 40 -7.54 -2.66 17.54
CA LEU A 40 -8.51 -3.03 16.50
C LEU A 40 -9.71 -3.85 17.02
N HIS A 41 -9.71 -4.23 18.30
CA HIS A 41 -10.80 -5.00 18.92
C HIS A 41 -11.48 -4.24 20.07
N GLY A 42 -10.90 -3.13 20.55
CA GLY A 42 -11.42 -2.39 21.71
C GLY A 42 -11.18 -3.10 23.04
N ASP A 43 -10.21 -4.01 23.10
CA ASP A 43 -9.89 -4.83 24.27
C ASP A 43 -8.70 -4.30 25.08
N GLY A 44 -8.18 -3.12 24.71
CA GLY A 44 -6.97 -2.52 25.28
C GLY A 44 -5.68 -3.10 24.70
N GLU A 45 -5.75 -4.08 23.79
CA GLU A 45 -4.58 -4.73 23.23
C GLU A 45 -4.29 -4.20 21.82
N TYR A 46 -3.31 -3.29 21.75
CA TYR A 46 -2.86 -2.69 20.51
C TYR A 46 -2.18 -3.72 19.61
N LYS A 47 -2.53 -3.67 18.33
CA LYS A 47 -2.04 -4.55 17.28
C LYS A 47 -1.25 -3.70 16.29
N LEU A 48 -0.06 -4.16 15.93
CA LEU A 48 0.77 -3.52 14.91
C LEU A 48 0.32 -4.02 13.54
N VAL A 49 -0.17 -3.11 12.73
CA VAL A 49 -0.53 -3.35 11.34
C VAL A 49 0.65 -2.99 10.44
N VAL A 50 0.91 -3.86 9.47
CA VAL A 50 1.99 -3.71 8.50
C VAL A 50 1.46 -3.99 7.10
N GLY A 51 1.48 -2.97 6.26
CA GLY A 51 1.45 -3.15 4.80
C GLY A 51 2.81 -3.65 4.34
N ASP A 52 2.98 -4.95 4.25
CA ASP A 52 4.21 -5.59 3.79
C ASP A 52 4.26 -5.59 2.26
N LEU A 53 5.33 -5.05 1.70
CA LEU A 53 5.60 -5.05 0.26
C LEU A 53 6.05 -6.44 -0.22
N GLY A 54 6.54 -7.26 0.70
CA GLY A 54 7.22 -8.52 0.42
C GLY A 54 8.61 -8.31 -0.18
N PRO A 55 9.39 -9.40 -0.33
CA PRO A 55 10.74 -9.34 -0.86
C PRO A 55 10.72 -8.80 -2.31
N ASN A 56 11.55 -7.80 -2.58
CA ASN A 56 11.64 -7.12 -3.88
C ASN A 56 10.29 -6.54 -4.38
N GLY A 57 9.38 -6.19 -3.46
CA GLY A 57 8.07 -5.62 -3.81
C GLY A 57 7.13 -6.63 -4.50
N ARG A 58 7.27 -7.92 -4.19
CA ARG A 58 6.44 -9.00 -4.73
C ARG A 58 5.61 -9.64 -3.63
N GLN A 59 4.40 -10.08 -4.00
CA GLN A 59 3.44 -10.70 -3.08
C GLN A 59 3.15 -9.82 -1.85
N PRO A 60 2.64 -8.59 -2.04
CA PRO A 60 2.32 -7.72 -0.92
C PRO A 60 1.24 -8.34 -0.03
N ARG A 61 1.34 -8.08 1.27
CA ARG A 61 0.44 -8.66 2.28
C ARG A 61 0.11 -7.64 3.36
N LEU A 62 -1.09 -7.72 3.89
CA LEU A 62 -1.46 -7.08 5.14
C LEU A 62 -1.13 -8.05 6.26
N LYS A 63 -0.12 -7.71 7.06
CA LYS A 63 0.24 -8.43 8.29
C LYS A 63 -0.29 -7.66 9.50
N VAL A 64 -0.80 -8.38 10.48
CA VAL A 64 -1.21 -7.83 11.77
C VAL A 64 -0.48 -8.61 12.84
N LEU A 65 0.24 -7.93 13.71
CA LEU A 65 1.01 -8.52 14.79
C LEU A 65 0.34 -8.22 16.14
N LYS A 66 0.41 -9.21 17.03
CA LYS A 66 0.01 -9.14 18.43
C LYS A 66 1.21 -9.56 19.26
N GLY A 67 1.83 -8.61 19.96
CA GLY A 67 3.16 -8.80 20.54
C GLY A 67 4.19 -9.14 19.45
N PRO A 68 5.10 -10.11 19.68
CA PRO A 68 6.14 -10.49 18.72
C PRO A 68 5.63 -11.39 17.59
N SER A 69 4.37 -11.82 17.61
CA SER A 69 3.85 -12.82 16.67
C SER A 69 2.88 -12.22 15.65
N VAL A 70 2.89 -12.76 14.44
CA VAL A 70 1.88 -12.45 13.41
C VAL A 70 0.56 -13.11 13.80
N LEU A 71 -0.47 -12.29 14.01
CA LEU A 71 -1.84 -12.70 14.32
C LEU A 71 -2.61 -13.09 13.06
N THR A 72 -2.56 -12.25 12.03
CA THR A 72 -3.20 -12.52 10.73
C THR A 72 -2.35 -12.01 9.59
N GLU A 73 -2.44 -12.69 8.46
CA GLU A 73 -1.84 -12.27 7.20
C GLU A 73 -2.85 -12.46 6.06
N SER A 74 -2.96 -11.49 5.17
CA SER A 74 -3.81 -11.59 3.99
C SER A 74 -3.15 -10.98 2.76
N PRO A 75 -3.32 -11.56 1.56
CA PRO A 75 -2.74 -11.03 0.35
C PRO A 75 -3.35 -9.67 0.00
N LEU A 76 -2.52 -8.77 -0.53
CA LEU A 76 -2.95 -7.50 -1.08
C LEU A 76 -2.97 -7.55 -2.61
N PRO A 77 -3.93 -6.86 -3.25
CA PRO A 77 -4.05 -6.85 -4.71
C PRO A 77 -2.93 -6.04 -5.39
N SER A 78 -2.32 -5.10 -4.68
CA SER A 78 -1.20 -4.28 -5.17
C SER A 78 -0.32 -3.82 -4.01
N LEU A 79 0.81 -3.20 -4.31
CA LEU A 79 1.70 -2.64 -3.28
C LEU A 79 0.95 -1.61 -2.41
N PRO A 80 1.08 -1.69 -1.08
CA PRO A 80 0.51 -0.69 -0.18
C PRO A 80 1.31 0.61 -0.25
N SER A 81 0.61 1.75 -0.13
CA SER A 81 1.22 3.08 -0.08
C SER A 81 1.11 3.72 1.31
N ALA A 82 0.05 3.42 2.06
CA ALA A 82 -0.13 3.91 3.42
C ALA A 82 -1.12 3.04 4.20
N ALA A 83 -0.95 2.99 5.53
CA ALA A 83 -1.88 2.39 6.48
C ALA A 83 -2.24 3.42 7.56
N THR A 84 -3.51 3.49 7.95
CA THR A 84 -3.93 4.34 9.07
C THR A 84 -5.13 3.75 9.78
N ALA A 85 -5.21 3.98 11.09
CA ALA A 85 -6.37 3.62 11.89
C ALA A 85 -7.25 4.86 12.11
N PHE A 86 -8.56 4.69 12.00
CA PHE A 86 -9.51 5.79 12.12
C PHE A 86 -10.82 5.32 12.75
N LEU A 87 -11.53 6.23 13.41
CA LEU A 87 -12.84 5.96 14.00
C LEU A 87 -13.93 6.22 12.95
N MET A 88 -14.76 5.21 12.68
CA MET A 88 -15.85 5.34 11.69
C MET A 88 -17.12 5.95 12.28
N ASP A 89 -17.38 5.74 13.58
CA ASP A 89 -18.64 6.10 14.23
C ASP A 89 -18.35 6.96 15.49
N PRO A 90 -19.09 8.04 15.73
CA PRO A 90 -18.99 8.82 16.97
C PRO A 90 -19.51 8.09 18.23
N HIS A 91 -20.32 7.02 18.10
CA HIS A 91 -20.95 6.32 19.22
C HIS A 91 -20.05 5.24 19.86
N GLU A 92 -20.25 5.00 21.17
CA GLU A 92 -19.49 4.01 21.96
C GLU A 92 -20.11 2.61 21.95
N PRO A 93 -19.31 1.52 22.02
CA PRO A 93 -17.84 1.49 22.10
C PRO A 93 -17.15 1.71 20.75
N ARG A 94 -16.07 2.51 20.76
CA ARG A 94 -15.35 2.96 19.57
C ARG A 94 -14.19 2.03 19.23
N THR A 95 -14.40 1.05 18.36
CA THR A 95 -13.29 0.29 17.77
C THR A 95 -12.79 0.97 16.48
N PRO A 96 -11.50 1.29 16.36
CA PRO A 96 -10.94 1.84 15.14
C PRO A 96 -11.03 0.83 13.99
N ALA A 97 -11.40 1.34 12.83
CA ALA A 97 -11.19 0.65 11.57
C ALA A 97 -9.77 0.92 11.06
N LEU A 98 -9.28 0.02 10.23
CA LEU A 98 -8.03 0.19 9.50
C LEU A 98 -8.36 0.60 8.06
N ALA A 99 -7.75 1.68 7.57
CA ALA A 99 -7.69 2.01 6.15
C ALA A 99 -6.29 1.69 5.60
N LEU A 100 -6.25 0.99 4.48
CA LEU A 100 -5.03 0.66 3.76
C LEU A 100 -5.16 1.14 2.31
N ALA A 101 -4.31 2.07 1.90
CA ALA A 101 -4.20 2.51 0.51
C ALA A 101 -3.33 1.53 -0.27
N SER A 102 -3.86 1.00 -1.37
CA SER A 102 -3.14 0.09 -2.27
C SER A 102 -3.69 0.22 -3.69
N GLY A 103 -2.81 0.56 -4.63
CA GLY A 103 -3.20 0.86 -6.01
C GLY A 103 -4.15 2.06 -6.08
N PRO A 104 -5.19 2.04 -6.93
CA PRO A 104 -6.18 3.12 -7.03
C PRO A 104 -7.30 3.01 -5.98
N CYS A 105 -7.06 2.28 -4.88
CA CYS A 105 -8.11 1.90 -3.93
C CYS A 105 -7.68 2.12 -2.47
N VAL A 106 -8.66 2.42 -1.62
CA VAL A 106 -8.54 2.37 -0.16
C VAL A 106 -9.40 1.22 0.35
N TYR A 107 -8.76 0.27 1.02
CA TYR A 107 -9.39 -0.89 1.63
C TYR A 107 -9.61 -0.61 3.11
N VAL A 108 -10.86 -0.72 3.56
CA VAL A 108 -11.24 -0.54 4.97
C VAL A 108 -11.47 -1.91 5.58
N TYR A 109 -10.86 -2.15 6.73
CA TYR A 109 -11.01 -3.36 7.54
C TYR A 109 -11.62 -3.00 8.88
N LYS A 110 -12.63 -3.77 9.32
CA LYS A 110 -13.25 -3.67 10.64
C LYS A 110 -13.08 -5.00 11.36
N ASN A 111 -12.56 -4.98 12.59
CA ASN A 111 -12.19 -6.19 13.34
C ASN A 111 -11.38 -7.18 12.48
N LEU A 112 -10.37 -6.67 11.76
CA LEU A 112 -9.49 -7.43 10.85
C LEU A 112 -10.18 -8.09 9.65
N ARG A 113 -11.45 -7.78 9.38
CA ARG A 113 -12.18 -8.31 8.22
C ARG A 113 -12.36 -7.22 7.16
N PRO A 114 -12.23 -7.54 5.86
CA PRO A 114 -12.59 -6.60 4.80
C PRO A 114 -14.01 -6.08 5.00
N TYR A 115 -14.18 -4.76 5.04
CA TYR A 115 -15.44 -4.10 5.30
C TYR A 115 -15.90 -3.28 4.10
N PHE A 116 -15.01 -2.48 3.54
CA PHE A 116 -15.34 -1.60 2.42
C PHE A 116 -14.13 -1.42 1.49
N LYS A 117 -14.40 -1.16 0.21
CA LYS A 117 -13.38 -0.79 -0.78
C LYS A 117 -13.84 0.49 -1.46
N PHE A 118 -13.05 1.54 -1.28
CA PHE A 118 -13.19 2.77 -2.06
C PHE A 118 -12.27 2.68 -3.27
N SER A 119 -12.79 2.90 -4.48
CA SER A 119 -11.99 3.06 -5.69
C SER A 119 -12.01 4.53 -6.09
N LEU A 120 -10.86 5.08 -6.47
CA LEU A 120 -10.80 6.46 -6.98
C LEU A 120 -11.73 6.62 -8.20
N PRO A 121 -12.48 7.73 -8.30
CA PRO A 121 -13.27 8.02 -9.49
C PRO A 121 -12.36 8.09 -10.72
N PRO A 122 -12.71 7.43 -11.84
CA PRO A 122 -11.95 7.56 -13.06
C PRO A 122 -12.06 9.02 -13.57
N LEU A 123 -10.94 9.58 -14.00
CA LEU A 123 -10.94 10.86 -14.70
C LEU A 123 -11.37 10.63 -16.15
N PRO A 124 -12.20 11.52 -16.74
CA PRO A 124 -12.54 11.42 -18.15
C PRO A 124 -11.28 11.58 -19.01
N SER A 125 -11.20 10.81 -20.11
CA SER A 125 -10.14 10.95 -21.12
C SER A 125 -10.28 12.27 -21.87
N ASN A 126 -9.19 12.74 -22.47
CA ASN A 126 -9.24 13.89 -23.38
C ASN A 126 -10.22 13.58 -24.54
N PRO A 127 -11.20 14.45 -24.85
CA PRO A 127 -12.17 14.19 -25.91
C PRO A 127 -11.54 13.96 -27.29
N LEU A 128 -10.43 14.63 -27.60
CA LEU A 128 -9.71 14.46 -28.87
C LEU A 128 -9.06 13.07 -28.94
N GLU A 129 -8.42 12.65 -27.84
CA GLU A 129 -7.85 11.30 -27.71
C GLU A 129 -8.94 10.25 -27.89
N GLN A 130 -10.09 10.44 -27.24
CA GLN A 130 -11.21 9.52 -27.33
C GLN A 130 -11.75 9.39 -28.76
N ASP A 131 -11.87 10.51 -29.49
CA ASP A 131 -12.30 10.49 -30.88
C ASP A 131 -11.30 9.74 -31.78
N LEU A 132 -9.99 9.97 -31.60
CA LEU A 132 -8.96 9.23 -32.34
C LEU A 132 -9.03 7.72 -32.10
N TRP A 133 -9.22 7.29 -30.85
CA TRP A 133 -9.41 5.87 -30.54
C TRP A 133 -10.67 5.29 -31.18
N ASN A 134 -11.77 6.05 -31.24
CA ASN A 134 -12.98 5.61 -31.92
C ASN A 134 -12.76 5.50 -33.44
N GLN A 135 -12.05 6.45 -34.05
CA GLN A 135 -11.69 6.40 -35.47
C GLN A 135 -10.81 5.18 -35.79
N ALA A 136 -9.81 4.90 -34.95
CA ALA A 136 -8.93 3.74 -35.11
C ALA A 136 -9.69 2.41 -34.95
N LYS A 137 -10.62 2.34 -33.98
CA LYS A 137 -11.50 1.18 -33.77
C LYS A 137 -12.42 0.91 -34.97
N GLU A 138 -12.77 1.94 -35.71
CA GLU A 138 -13.61 1.87 -36.92
C GLU A 138 -12.77 1.74 -38.21
N ASP A 139 -11.47 1.43 -38.09
CA ASP A 139 -10.52 1.31 -39.20
C ASP A 139 -10.45 2.55 -40.11
N ARG A 140 -10.82 3.73 -39.59
CA ARG A 140 -10.79 5.01 -40.33
C ARG A 140 -9.40 5.63 -40.39
N ILE A 141 -8.54 5.28 -39.43
CA ILE A 141 -7.14 5.73 -39.37
C ILE A 141 -6.24 4.52 -39.09
N ASP A 142 -5.05 4.53 -39.67
CA ASP A 142 -4.05 3.49 -39.42
C ASP A 142 -3.27 3.75 -38.11
N PRO A 143 -2.57 2.73 -37.57
CA PRO A 143 -1.83 2.86 -36.31
C PRO A 143 -0.71 3.92 -36.33
N LEU A 144 -0.11 4.21 -37.50
CA LEU A 144 0.95 5.21 -37.61
C LEU A 144 0.35 6.62 -37.48
N THR A 145 -0.74 6.87 -38.19
CA THR A 145 -1.52 8.10 -38.16
C THR A 145 -2.07 8.36 -36.76
N LEU A 146 -2.63 7.33 -36.10
CA LEU A 146 -3.08 7.41 -34.71
C LEU A 146 -1.95 7.87 -33.78
N LYS A 147 -0.77 7.26 -33.90
CA LYS A 147 0.40 7.63 -33.08
C LYS A 147 0.80 9.08 -33.30
N GLU A 148 0.94 9.51 -34.56
CA GLU A 148 1.31 10.90 -34.89
C GLU A 148 0.30 11.91 -34.35
N MET A 149 -1.00 11.61 -34.42
CA MET A 149 -2.05 12.47 -33.89
C MET A 149 -2.06 12.53 -32.36
N LEU A 150 -1.85 11.40 -31.67
CA LEU A 150 -1.72 11.36 -30.21
C LEU A 150 -0.49 12.14 -29.73
N GLU A 151 0.64 12.00 -30.41
CA GLU A 151 1.86 12.79 -30.16
C GLU A 151 1.58 14.30 -30.31
N GLY A 152 0.83 14.69 -31.34
CA GLY A 152 0.38 16.08 -31.52
C GLY A 152 -0.49 16.60 -30.37
N ILE A 153 -1.39 15.77 -29.82
CA ILE A 153 -2.19 16.13 -28.63
C ILE A 153 -1.27 16.29 -27.41
N ARG A 154 -0.32 15.37 -27.21
CA ARG A 154 0.61 15.41 -26.07
C ARG A 154 1.39 16.73 -25.99
N GLU A 155 1.79 17.27 -27.14
CA GLU A 155 2.56 18.51 -27.20
C GLU A 155 1.72 19.79 -27.07
N LYS A 156 0.47 19.75 -27.53
CA LYS A 156 -0.33 20.98 -27.77
C LYS A 156 -1.54 21.13 -26.86
N ALA A 157 -2.06 20.06 -26.28
CA ALA A 157 -3.31 20.12 -25.53
C ALA A 157 -3.10 20.63 -24.10
N GLU A 158 -4.00 21.49 -23.65
CA GLU A 158 -4.06 21.92 -22.24
C GLU A 158 -4.41 20.76 -21.30
N VAL A 159 -5.23 19.82 -21.78
CA VAL A 159 -5.59 18.60 -21.06
C VAL A 159 -4.69 17.46 -21.52
N PRO A 160 -3.88 16.86 -20.62
CA PRO A 160 -2.95 15.80 -21.00
C PRO A 160 -3.69 14.53 -21.45
N LEU A 161 -3.00 13.70 -22.22
CA LEU A 161 -3.46 12.36 -22.57
C LEU A 161 -3.66 11.49 -21.32
N SER A 162 -4.58 10.54 -21.42
CA SER A 162 -4.73 9.52 -20.39
C SER A 162 -3.44 8.66 -20.27
N VAL A 163 -3.20 8.11 -19.07
CA VAL A 163 -2.05 7.21 -18.83
C VAL A 163 -2.06 5.99 -19.76
N GLN A 164 -3.24 5.59 -20.28
CA GLN A 164 -3.35 4.48 -21.22
C GLN A 164 -2.78 4.82 -22.59
N SER A 165 -2.97 6.07 -23.06
CA SER A 165 -2.43 6.54 -24.35
C SER A 165 -0.98 7.01 -24.29
N LEU A 166 -0.38 7.03 -23.10
CA LEU A 166 1.05 7.30 -22.90
C LEU A 166 1.92 6.04 -22.99
N ARG A 167 1.33 4.85 -23.17
CA ARG A 167 2.02 3.55 -23.26
C ARG A 167 2.00 3.02 -24.68
#